data_AF-A0A484AM44-F1
#
_entry.id   AF-A0A484AM44-F1
#
_cell.length_a   1.000
_cell.length_b   1.000
_cell.length_c   1.000
_cell.angle_alpha   90.00
_cell.angle_beta   90.00
_cell.angle_gamma   90.00
#
_symmetry.space_group_name_H-M   'P 1'
#
loop_
_entity.id
_entity.type
_entity.pdbx_description
1 polymer ?
#
loop_
_entity_poly.entity_id
_entity_poly.type
_entity_poly.pdbx_seq_one_letter_code
_entity_poly.pdbx_strand_id
1 'polypeptide(L)'
;MSFEFSQNPQAIWLYQYDADGVYIGSVFMTIPAGTGLPANTTHVPCQPEKGQTGIFKNGEWEYLTDIRGTPYWNIYGNGFVISSLSESLPEWAITAEPPAAEDGYVLFFADGQWTQIEDKTGQLYYDNDGTAHVVSDPWFVLPEECTFTPPPESKTTFITRWNGMEWVYIKDLRGQVVWNTTTREALTITGVGPVPDGYTLKMPGQFDEWDGSAWVKNTEAEQAYLTMQADSQKAKLLSAASEQIALLSYAVSSGQAKDAEKTLLTMWEQYRLNVNRVDTTAASVVWPDKP
;
A
#
# COMPACT_ATOMS: atom_id res chain seq x y z
N MET A 1 -58.34 4.87 -42.45
CA MET A 1 -59.63 5.27 -43.07
C MET A 1 -59.85 6.75 -42.80
N SER A 2 -60.20 7.55 -43.81
CA SER A 2 -60.50 8.99 -43.65
C SER A 2 -61.95 9.20 -43.21
N PHE A 3 -62.20 10.13 -42.29
CA PHE A 3 -63.55 10.54 -41.89
C PHE A 3 -64.28 11.18 -43.09
N GLU A 4 -65.52 10.76 -43.35
CA GLU A 4 -66.37 11.34 -44.39
C GLU A 4 -67.39 12.32 -43.81
N PHE A 5 -67.52 13.50 -44.43
CA PHE A 5 -68.50 14.51 -44.01
C PHE A 5 -69.94 14.02 -44.25
N SER A 6 -70.79 14.19 -43.24
CA SER A 6 -72.22 13.88 -43.32
C SER A 6 -73.08 15.12 -43.56
N GLN A 7 -74.14 14.97 -44.35
CA GLN A 7 -75.18 16.00 -44.57
C GLN A 7 -76.20 16.06 -43.41
N ASN A 8 -76.13 15.12 -42.47
CA ASN A 8 -76.95 15.06 -41.25
C ASN A 8 -76.06 15.05 -40.00
N PRO A 9 -76.51 15.60 -38.86
CA PRO A 9 -75.78 15.46 -37.61
C PRO A 9 -75.56 13.99 -37.22
N GLN A 10 -74.36 13.67 -36.73
CA GLN A 10 -73.99 12.30 -36.33
C GLN A 10 -73.58 12.27 -34.86
N ALA A 11 -74.17 11.37 -34.07
CA ALA A 11 -73.72 11.09 -32.72
C ALA A 11 -72.73 9.91 -32.75
N ILE A 12 -71.48 10.15 -32.40
CA ILE A 12 -70.39 9.17 -32.54
C ILE A 12 -69.44 9.25 -31.33
N TRP A 13 -68.80 8.12 -31.02
CA TRP A 13 -67.67 8.08 -30.10
C TRP A 13 -66.43 8.65 -30.78
N LEU A 14 -65.82 9.65 -30.15
CA LEU A 14 -64.50 10.12 -30.52
C LEU A 14 -63.48 9.73 -29.47
N TYR A 15 -62.27 9.50 -29.94
CA TYR A 15 -61.12 9.13 -29.15
C TYR A 15 -60.14 10.30 -29.25
N GLN A 16 -59.86 10.90 -28.09
CA GLN A 16 -59.07 12.10 -27.95
C GLN A 16 -57.61 11.72 -27.71
N TYR A 17 -56.71 12.50 -28.28
CA TYR A 17 -55.28 12.37 -28.04
C TYR A 17 -54.65 13.73 -27.72
N ASP A 18 -53.48 13.74 -27.09
CA ASP A 18 -52.73 14.98 -26.81
C ASP A 18 -51.89 15.43 -28.02
N ALA A 19 -51.03 16.45 -27.83
CA ALA A 19 -50.20 16.98 -28.90
C ALA A 19 -49.19 15.97 -29.47
N ASP A 20 -48.82 14.95 -28.68
CA ASP A 20 -47.89 13.88 -29.06
C ASP A 20 -48.63 12.64 -29.59
N GLY A 21 -49.95 12.71 -29.69
CA GLY A 21 -50.80 11.62 -30.16
C GLY A 21 -51.21 10.62 -29.06
N VAL A 22 -50.83 10.84 -27.81
CA VAL A 22 -51.15 9.91 -26.71
C VAL A 22 -52.63 9.92 -26.43
N TYR A 23 -53.26 8.74 -26.35
CA TYR A 23 -54.65 8.60 -25.97
C TYR A 23 -54.92 9.18 -24.56
N ILE A 24 -55.84 10.15 -24.47
CA ILE A 24 -56.21 10.81 -23.21
C ILE A 24 -57.65 10.54 -22.77
N GLY A 25 -58.48 9.95 -23.63
CA GLY A 25 -59.84 9.58 -23.26
C GLY A 25 -60.78 9.48 -24.46
N SER A 26 -62.01 9.06 -24.18
CA SER A 26 -63.07 8.99 -25.17
C SER A 26 -64.26 9.85 -24.76
N VAL A 27 -64.93 10.43 -25.75
CA VAL A 27 -66.11 11.28 -25.55
C VAL A 27 -67.17 10.92 -26.57
N PHE A 28 -68.41 10.84 -26.12
CA PHE A 28 -69.56 10.69 -27.00
C PHE A 28 -70.08 12.09 -27.35
N MET A 29 -70.10 12.44 -28.64
CA MET A 29 -70.51 13.77 -29.07
C MET A 29 -71.31 13.76 -30.38
N THR A 30 -72.05 14.84 -30.60
CA THR A 30 -72.77 15.09 -31.85
C THR A 30 -71.95 16.01 -32.76
N ILE A 31 -71.62 15.53 -33.96
CA ILE A 31 -70.97 16.28 -35.03
C ILE A 31 -72.05 16.93 -35.90
N PRO A 32 -72.11 18.27 -36.00
CA PRO A 32 -73.05 18.95 -36.89
C PRO A 32 -72.87 18.57 -38.36
N ALA A 33 -73.97 18.63 -39.12
CA ALA A 33 -73.92 18.42 -40.58
C ALA A 33 -72.92 19.36 -41.26
N GLY A 34 -72.13 18.82 -42.19
CA GLY A 34 -71.13 19.57 -42.97
C GLY A 34 -69.86 19.97 -42.20
N THR A 35 -69.63 19.46 -40.98
CA THR A 35 -68.44 19.76 -40.17
C THR A 35 -67.51 18.55 -40.01
N GLY A 36 -66.23 18.83 -39.74
CA GLY A 36 -65.20 17.81 -39.51
C GLY A 36 -65.09 17.43 -38.04
N LEU A 37 -64.23 16.45 -37.74
CA LEU A 37 -63.92 16.10 -36.36
C LEU A 37 -63.20 17.27 -35.66
N PRO A 38 -63.43 17.48 -34.35
CA PRO A 38 -62.64 18.40 -33.54
C PRO A 38 -61.15 18.08 -33.61
N ALA A 39 -60.31 19.09 -33.36
CA ALA A 39 -58.87 18.90 -33.30
C ALA A 39 -58.47 17.83 -32.27
N ASN A 40 -57.42 17.08 -32.58
CA ASN A 40 -56.89 15.98 -31.77
C ASN A 40 -57.92 14.91 -31.39
N THR A 41 -58.82 14.59 -32.33
CA THR A 41 -59.79 13.51 -32.16
C THR A 41 -59.82 12.60 -33.40
N THR A 42 -60.15 11.33 -33.18
CA THR A 42 -60.38 10.36 -34.24
C THR A 42 -61.65 9.56 -33.94
N HIS A 43 -62.32 9.09 -34.99
CA HIS A 43 -63.44 8.15 -34.90
C HIS A 43 -62.95 6.69 -34.83
N VAL A 44 -61.64 6.46 -35.03
CA VAL A 44 -61.03 5.13 -34.93
C VAL A 44 -60.88 4.76 -33.46
N PRO A 45 -61.43 3.63 -32.99
CA PRO A 45 -61.39 3.26 -31.59
C PRO A 45 -59.99 2.91 -31.11
N CYS A 46 -59.59 3.50 -29.98
CA CYS A 46 -58.39 3.11 -29.24
C CYS A 46 -58.74 1.92 -28.34
N GLN A 47 -58.11 0.77 -28.57
CA GLN A 47 -58.37 -0.51 -27.89
C GLN A 47 -57.07 -1.12 -27.36
N PRO A 48 -56.38 -0.47 -26.39
CA PRO A 48 -55.16 -1.02 -25.83
C PRO A 48 -55.44 -2.28 -25.01
N GLU A 49 -54.49 -3.20 -24.97
CA GLU A 49 -54.52 -4.29 -24.00
C GLU A 49 -54.27 -3.78 -22.58
N LYS A 50 -54.50 -4.64 -21.57
CA LYS A 50 -54.27 -4.27 -20.17
C LYS A 50 -52.79 -3.87 -19.97
N GLY A 51 -52.55 -2.65 -19.49
CA GLY A 51 -51.20 -2.12 -19.27
C GLY A 51 -50.56 -1.48 -20.51
N GLN A 52 -51.34 -1.25 -21.57
CA GLN A 52 -50.91 -0.48 -22.74
C GLN A 52 -51.64 0.86 -22.85
N THR A 53 -51.06 1.76 -23.63
CA THR A 53 -51.76 2.94 -24.15
C THR A 53 -51.57 3.03 -25.66
N GLY A 54 -52.42 3.82 -26.32
CA GLY A 54 -52.34 4.08 -27.75
C GLY A 54 -51.67 5.43 -28.04
N ILE A 55 -50.85 5.49 -29.08
CA ILE A 55 -50.39 6.72 -29.70
C ILE A 55 -50.94 6.78 -31.13
N PHE A 56 -51.70 7.84 -31.43
CA PHE A 56 -52.30 8.05 -32.73
C PHE A 56 -51.29 8.66 -33.69
N LYS A 57 -50.85 7.90 -34.70
CA LYS A 57 -49.92 8.34 -35.74
C LYS A 57 -50.42 7.89 -37.11
N ASN A 58 -50.28 8.77 -38.11
CA ASN A 58 -50.59 8.45 -39.51
C ASN A 58 -52.01 7.89 -39.74
N GLY A 59 -52.98 8.26 -38.89
CA GLY A 59 -54.37 7.81 -39.01
C GLY A 59 -54.69 6.47 -38.34
N GLU A 60 -53.73 5.88 -37.60
CA GLU A 60 -53.86 4.59 -36.92
C GLU A 60 -53.35 4.68 -35.46
N TRP A 61 -53.77 3.73 -34.63
CA TRP A 61 -53.30 3.59 -33.25
C TRP A 61 -52.10 2.64 -33.20
N GLU A 62 -50.97 3.13 -32.72
CA GLU A 62 -49.82 2.31 -32.30
C GLU A 62 -49.93 2.04 -30.80
N TYR A 63 -49.85 0.78 -30.37
CA TYR A 63 -49.94 0.42 -28.95
C TYR A 63 -48.55 0.19 -28.36
N LEU A 64 -48.32 0.74 -27.18
CA LEU A 64 -47.11 0.51 -26.39
C LEU A 64 -47.47 0.16 -24.96
N THR A 65 -46.57 -0.56 -24.29
CA THR A 65 -46.67 -0.80 -22.85
C THR A 65 -46.56 0.53 -22.11
N ASP A 66 -47.55 0.83 -21.27
CA ASP A 66 -47.55 1.99 -20.40
C ASP A 66 -47.01 1.58 -19.04
N ILE A 67 -45.73 1.89 -18.81
CA ILE A 67 -45.05 1.65 -17.53
C ILE A 67 -45.02 2.90 -16.65
N ARG A 68 -45.76 3.97 -16.98
CA ARG A 68 -45.83 5.16 -16.12
C ARG A 68 -46.41 4.80 -14.75
N GLY A 69 -45.91 5.47 -13.72
CA GLY A 69 -46.25 5.15 -12.33
C GLY A 69 -45.49 3.94 -11.77
N THR A 70 -44.68 3.23 -12.58
CA THR A 70 -43.83 2.14 -12.08
C THR A 70 -42.74 2.72 -11.18
N PRO A 71 -42.68 2.35 -9.89
CA PRO A 71 -41.62 2.77 -9.00
C PRO A 71 -40.34 1.97 -9.30
N TYR A 72 -39.21 2.63 -9.14
CA TYR A 72 -37.89 1.99 -9.20
C TYR A 72 -36.93 2.71 -8.26
N TRP A 73 -35.84 2.05 -7.87
CA TRP A 73 -34.90 2.56 -6.88
C TRP A 73 -33.46 2.51 -7.39
N ASN A 74 -32.60 3.37 -6.83
CA ASN A 74 -31.16 3.17 -6.94
C ASN A 74 -30.65 2.21 -5.85
N ILE A 75 -29.36 1.86 -5.90
CA ILE A 75 -28.72 0.91 -4.96
C ILE A 75 -28.79 1.32 -3.48
N TYR A 76 -29.16 2.56 -3.17
CA TYR A 76 -29.27 3.10 -1.81
C TYR A 76 -30.73 3.19 -1.33
N GLY A 77 -31.69 2.70 -2.12
CA GLY A 77 -33.12 2.76 -1.77
C GLY A 77 -33.79 4.10 -2.06
N ASN A 78 -33.15 5.01 -2.80
CA ASN A 78 -33.81 6.24 -3.23
C ASN A 78 -34.80 5.92 -4.35
N GLY A 79 -36.07 6.27 -4.15
CA GLY A 79 -37.16 5.97 -5.06
C GLY A 79 -37.32 6.99 -6.19
N PHE A 80 -37.70 6.47 -7.34
CA PHE A 80 -38.03 7.19 -8.56
C PHE A 80 -39.31 6.58 -9.16
N VAL A 81 -39.91 7.28 -10.11
CA VAL A 81 -41.12 6.80 -10.80
C VAL A 81 -41.02 7.14 -12.28
N ILE A 82 -41.43 6.21 -13.14
CA ILE A 82 -41.55 6.50 -14.57
C ILE A 82 -42.68 7.50 -14.77
N SER A 83 -42.35 8.64 -15.39
CA SER A 83 -43.24 9.79 -15.51
C SER A 83 -43.70 10.02 -16.95
N SER A 84 -42.95 9.55 -17.93
CA SER A 84 -43.25 9.68 -19.35
C SER A 84 -43.46 8.33 -20.04
N LEU A 85 -44.22 8.33 -21.13
CA LEU A 85 -44.42 7.17 -21.99
C LEU A 85 -43.18 6.79 -22.80
N SER A 86 -42.29 7.74 -23.02
CA SER A 86 -41.03 7.51 -23.74
C SER A 86 -39.91 6.99 -22.84
N GLU A 87 -40.11 7.00 -21.53
CA GLU A 87 -39.11 6.53 -20.55
C GLU A 87 -39.15 5.01 -20.46
N SER A 88 -37.97 4.40 -20.46
CA SER A 88 -37.76 3.00 -20.11
C SER A 88 -37.08 2.92 -18.74
N LEU A 89 -37.20 1.78 -18.07
CA LEU A 89 -36.38 1.52 -16.88
C LEU A 89 -34.89 1.60 -17.24
N PRO A 90 -34.10 2.42 -16.52
CA PRO A 90 -32.65 2.41 -16.65
C PRO A 90 -32.06 1.03 -16.36
N GLU A 91 -30.90 0.70 -16.92
CA GLU A 91 -30.24 -0.59 -16.67
C GLU A 91 -29.88 -0.81 -15.19
N TRP A 92 -29.62 0.26 -14.44
CA TRP A 92 -29.32 0.22 -13.01
C TRP A 92 -30.58 0.16 -12.12
N ALA A 93 -31.77 0.27 -12.70
CA ALA A 93 -33.01 0.38 -11.94
C ALA A 93 -33.31 -0.91 -11.17
N ILE A 94 -33.50 -0.76 -9.87
CA ILE A 94 -33.98 -1.84 -9.01
C ILE A 94 -35.49 -1.73 -8.93
N THR A 95 -36.20 -2.81 -9.20
CA THR A 95 -37.67 -2.88 -9.11
C THR A 95 -38.16 -3.61 -7.85
N ALA A 96 -37.24 -4.19 -7.09
CA ALA A 96 -37.53 -4.75 -5.78
C ALA A 96 -37.71 -3.61 -4.76
N GLU A 97 -38.85 -3.56 -4.11
CA GLU A 97 -39.15 -2.55 -3.10
C GLU A 97 -38.16 -2.65 -1.91
N PRO A 98 -37.49 -1.55 -1.51
CA PRO A 98 -36.60 -1.55 -0.37
C PRO A 98 -37.37 -1.77 0.93
N PRO A 99 -36.83 -2.59 1.87
CA PRO A 99 -37.41 -2.70 3.19
C PRO A 99 -37.24 -1.38 3.98
N ALA A 100 -37.98 -1.22 5.07
CA ALA A 100 -37.70 -0.15 6.02
C ALA A 100 -36.33 -0.41 6.70
N ALA A 101 -35.45 0.59 6.69
CA ALA A 101 -34.20 0.51 7.43
C ALA A 101 -34.45 0.61 8.94
N GLU A 102 -33.70 -0.16 9.71
CA GLU A 102 -33.66 -0.06 11.16
C GLU A 102 -32.93 1.22 11.60
N ASP A 103 -33.23 1.71 12.82
CA ASP A 103 -32.57 2.89 13.37
C ASP A 103 -31.06 2.66 13.45
N GLY A 104 -30.27 3.53 12.81
CA GLY A 104 -28.81 3.40 12.73
C GLY A 104 -28.32 2.50 11.60
N TYR A 105 -29.18 2.09 10.67
CA TYR A 105 -28.81 1.32 9.48
C TYR A 105 -29.19 2.06 8.19
N VAL A 106 -28.45 1.80 7.12
CA VAL A 106 -28.75 2.23 5.75
C VAL A 106 -28.90 1.03 4.83
N LEU A 107 -29.62 1.24 3.73
CA LEU A 107 -29.89 0.20 2.73
C LEU A 107 -28.83 0.17 1.66
N PHE A 108 -28.45 -1.04 1.25
CA PHE A 108 -27.58 -1.27 0.11
C PHE A 108 -28.07 -2.47 -0.70
N PHE A 109 -28.26 -2.27 -2.00
CA PHE A 109 -28.65 -3.34 -2.91
C PHE A 109 -27.42 -3.95 -3.59
N ALA A 110 -27.17 -5.23 -3.32
CA ALA A 110 -26.09 -6.01 -3.92
C ALA A 110 -26.56 -7.44 -4.17
N ASP A 111 -26.02 -8.08 -5.20
CA ASP A 111 -26.30 -9.48 -5.53
C ASP A 111 -27.81 -9.82 -5.65
N GLY A 112 -28.61 -8.84 -6.10
CA GLY A 112 -30.05 -8.99 -6.28
C GLY A 112 -30.88 -8.89 -5.00
N GLN A 113 -30.29 -8.49 -3.87
CA GLN A 113 -30.97 -8.39 -2.58
C GLN A 113 -30.68 -7.08 -1.86
N TRP A 114 -31.67 -6.60 -1.10
CA TRP A 114 -31.50 -5.51 -0.15
C TRP A 114 -30.80 -6.03 1.11
N THR A 115 -29.72 -5.36 1.49
CA THR A 115 -29.02 -5.59 2.75
C THR A 115 -29.04 -4.31 3.58
N GLN A 116 -28.97 -4.46 4.91
CA GLN A 116 -28.82 -3.36 5.83
C GLN A 116 -27.39 -3.31 6.32
N ILE A 117 -26.79 -2.12 6.28
CA ILE A 117 -25.43 -1.85 6.73
C ILE A 117 -25.54 -0.86 7.88
N GLU A 118 -24.84 -1.11 8.97
CA GLU A 118 -24.79 -0.21 10.11
C GLU A 118 -24.16 1.13 9.69
N ASP A 119 -24.85 2.25 9.93
CA ASP A 119 -24.32 3.57 9.68
C ASP A 119 -23.26 3.92 10.72
N LYS A 120 -22.00 3.81 10.31
CA LYS A 120 -20.84 4.15 11.14
C LYS A 120 -20.31 5.55 10.85
N THR A 121 -21.05 6.42 10.18
CA THR A 121 -20.60 7.77 9.81
C THR A 121 -20.09 8.52 11.05
N GLY A 122 -18.89 9.10 10.93
CA GLY A 122 -18.24 9.79 12.05
C GLY A 122 -17.52 8.89 13.06
N GLN A 123 -17.68 7.56 13.01
CA GLN A 123 -16.89 6.63 13.81
C GLN A 123 -15.43 6.61 13.31
N LEU A 124 -14.50 6.38 14.24
CA LEU A 124 -13.10 6.15 13.89
C LEU A 124 -12.86 4.70 13.45
N TYR A 125 -12.07 4.55 12.40
CA TYR A 125 -11.38 3.31 12.07
C TYR A 125 -9.87 3.57 12.00
N TYR A 126 -9.09 2.50 12.06
CA TYR A 126 -7.64 2.57 12.14
C TYR A 126 -7.01 1.75 11.03
N ASP A 127 -5.94 2.28 10.43
CA ASP A 127 -5.09 1.53 9.52
C ASP A 127 -4.20 0.52 10.28
N ASN A 128 -3.36 -0.20 9.55
CA ASN A 128 -2.50 -1.22 10.15
C ASN A 128 -1.42 -0.68 11.11
N ASP A 129 -1.07 0.59 11.00
CA ASP A 129 -0.06 1.27 11.82
C ASP A 129 -0.69 2.04 13.00
N GLY A 130 -2.02 2.05 13.10
CA GLY A 130 -2.77 2.74 14.15
C GLY A 130 -3.16 4.17 13.83
N THR A 131 -3.01 4.62 12.58
CA THR A 131 -3.49 5.93 12.13
C THR A 131 -5.01 5.95 12.16
N ALA A 132 -5.58 6.96 12.82
CA ALA A 132 -7.02 7.13 12.90
C ALA A 132 -7.58 7.82 11.65
N HIS A 133 -8.68 7.28 11.15
CA HIS A 133 -9.46 7.81 10.04
C HIS A 133 -10.94 7.87 10.44
N VAL A 134 -11.71 8.72 9.76
CA VAL A 134 -13.13 8.91 10.04
C VAL A 134 -13.94 8.30 8.90
N VAL A 135 -14.99 7.55 9.23
CA VAL A 135 -15.98 7.07 8.26
C VAL A 135 -16.68 8.27 7.61
N SER A 136 -16.53 8.40 6.30
CA SER A 136 -16.98 9.57 5.52
C SER A 136 -18.46 9.58 5.18
N ASP A 137 -19.07 8.40 5.04
CA ASP A 137 -20.42 8.24 4.53
C ASP A 137 -21.08 6.95 5.07
N PRO A 138 -22.43 6.86 5.01
CA PRO A 138 -23.16 5.74 5.60
C PRO A 138 -22.94 4.38 4.92
N TRP A 139 -22.49 4.38 3.66
CA TRP A 139 -22.25 3.15 2.87
C TRP A 139 -20.78 2.74 2.87
N PHE A 140 -20.01 3.28 3.81
CA PHE A 140 -18.58 3.03 3.91
C PHE A 140 -18.27 1.55 4.11
N VAL A 141 -17.44 1.03 3.21
CA VAL A 141 -16.86 -0.31 3.33
C VAL A 141 -15.48 -0.16 3.95
N LEU A 142 -15.27 -0.82 5.09
CA LEU A 142 -13.96 -0.85 5.75
C LEU A 142 -12.91 -1.43 4.78
N PRO A 143 -11.84 -0.69 4.45
CA PRO A 143 -10.78 -1.20 3.61
C PRO A 143 -10.11 -2.44 4.21
N GLU A 144 -9.49 -3.25 3.36
CA GLU A 144 -8.64 -4.35 3.81
C GLU A 144 -7.55 -3.84 4.77
N GLU A 145 -7.13 -4.69 5.71
CA GLU A 145 -6.11 -4.36 6.73
C GLU A 145 -6.48 -3.23 7.70
N CYS A 146 -7.71 -2.72 7.69
CA CYS A 146 -8.22 -1.74 8.65
C CYS A 146 -9.08 -2.40 9.74
N THR A 147 -9.30 -1.68 10.84
CA THR A 147 -10.14 -2.14 11.95
C THR A 147 -10.89 -0.99 12.63
N PHE A 148 -12.08 -1.27 13.15
CA PHE A 148 -12.78 -0.37 14.09
C PHE A 148 -12.25 -0.51 15.52
N THR A 149 -11.35 -1.45 15.78
CA THR A 149 -10.76 -1.68 17.09
C THR A 149 -9.62 -0.69 17.33
N PRO A 150 -9.67 0.16 18.36
CA PRO A 150 -8.60 1.12 18.62
C PRO A 150 -7.29 0.42 18.98
N PRO A 151 -6.13 0.99 18.61
CA PRO A 151 -4.84 0.47 19.02
C PRO A 151 -4.72 0.49 20.55
N PRO A 152 -4.03 -0.49 21.15
CA PRO A 152 -3.85 -0.57 22.59
C PRO A 152 -2.88 0.53 23.06
N GLU A 153 -2.76 0.69 24.39
CA GLU A 153 -1.87 1.70 24.98
C GLU A 153 -0.43 1.59 24.47
N SER A 154 0.17 2.75 24.17
CA SER A 154 1.56 2.81 23.73
C SER A 154 2.51 2.26 24.80
N LYS A 155 3.46 1.41 24.40
CA LYS A 155 4.55 0.93 25.25
C LYS A 155 5.88 1.49 24.76
N THR A 156 6.70 2.01 25.67
CA THR A 156 8.05 2.49 25.34
C THR A 156 8.86 1.39 24.66
N THR A 157 9.54 1.72 23.55
CA THR A 157 10.31 0.78 22.70
C THR A 157 9.51 -0.25 21.90
N PHE A 158 8.19 -0.12 21.84
CA PHE A 158 7.33 -0.93 20.98
C PHE A 158 6.46 -0.03 20.10
N ILE A 159 6.14 -0.56 18.93
CA ILE A 159 5.05 -0.07 18.09
C ILE A 159 3.92 -1.09 18.10
N THR A 160 2.72 -0.64 17.78
CA THR A 160 1.53 -1.48 17.64
C THR A 160 1.22 -1.66 16.17
N ARG A 161 0.92 -2.90 15.75
CA ARG A 161 0.52 -3.18 14.37
C ARG A 161 -0.69 -4.09 14.34
N TRP A 162 -1.64 -3.81 13.47
CA TRP A 162 -2.77 -4.70 13.20
C TRP A 162 -2.31 -5.87 12.31
N ASN A 163 -2.68 -7.10 12.66
CA ASN A 163 -2.34 -8.31 11.89
C ASN A 163 -3.54 -8.90 11.12
N GLY A 164 -4.65 -8.17 11.01
CA GLY A 164 -5.91 -8.64 10.45
C GLY A 164 -6.90 -9.19 11.49
N MET A 165 -6.43 -9.54 12.70
CA MET A 165 -7.27 -10.12 13.76
C MET A 165 -7.13 -9.38 15.09
N GLU A 166 -5.92 -8.97 15.46
CA GLU A 166 -5.62 -8.28 16.71
C GLU A 166 -4.44 -7.31 16.58
N TRP A 167 -4.32 -6.43 17.56
CA TRP A 167 -3.16 -5.54 17.70
C TRP A 167 -1.99 -6.26 18.36
N VAL A 168 -0.85 -6.30 17.68
CA VAL A 168 0.39 -6.90 18.19
C VAL A 168 1.42 -5.83 18.54
N TYR A 169 2.16 -6.05 19.62
CA TYR A 169 3.31 -5.22 19.97
C TYR A 169 4.56 -5.74 19.26
N ILE A 170 5.17 -4.90 18.44
CA ILE A 170 6.43 -5.18 17.75
C ILE A 170 7.51 -4.31 18.37
N LYS A 171 8.63 -4.92 18.77
CA LYS A 171 9.76 -4.17 19.34
C LYS A 171 10.29 -3.19 18.28
N ASP A 172 10.38 -1.93 18.66
CA ASP A 172 10.94 -0.89 17.81
C ASP A 172 12.46 -0.96 17.85
N LEU A 173 13.03 -1.45 16.75
CA LEU A 173 14.48 -1.54 16.56
C LEU A 173 15.03 -0.42 15.68
N ARG A 174 14.19 0.53 15.25
CA ARG A 174 14.63 1.65 14.40
C ARG A 174 15.71 2.47 15.11
N GLY A 175 16.72 2.88 14.35
CA GLY A 175 17.90 3.58 14.86
C GLY A 175 18.93 2.68 15.54
N GLN A 176 18.63 1.40 15.80
CA GLN A 176 19.64 0.48 16.30
C GLN A 176 20.58 0.03 15.18
N VAL A 177 21.84 -0.21 15.55
CA VAL A 177 22.87 -0.74 14.65
C VAL A 177 22.90 -2.25 14.76
N VAL A 178 22.80 -2.92 13.63
CA VAL A 178 23.00 -4.36 13.48
C VAL A 178 24.23 -4.62 12.62
N TRP A 179 24.79 -5.82 12.75
CA TRP A 179 26.05 -6.21 12.13
C TRP A 179 25.83 -7.42 11.25
N ASN A 180 26.34 -7.37 10.01
CA ASN A 180 26.27 -8.48 9.08
C ASN A 180 27.11 -9.66 9.61
N THR A 181 26.51 -10.84 9.73
CA THR A 181 27.17 -12.04 10.31
C THR A 181 28.28 -12.60 9.43
N THR A 182 28.40 -12.16 8.18
CA THR A 182 29.44 -12.58 7.23
C THR A 182 30.49 -11.51 7.01
N THR A 183 30.08 -10.26 6.74
CA THR A 183 31.01 -9.17 6.38
C THR A 183 31.47 -8.33 7.57
N ARG A 184 30.76 -8.40 8.71
CA ARG A 184 30.94 -7.54 9.89
C ARG A 184 30.64 -6.06 9.64
N GLU A 185 29.96 -5.73 8.54
CA GLU A 185 29.54 -4.37 8.25
C GLU A 185 28.34 -3.97 9.09
N ALA A 186 28.30 -2.69 9.49
CA ALA A 186 27.21 -2.11 10.24
C ALA A 186 26.05 -1.68 9.32
N LEU A 187 24.83 -1.91 9.76
CA LEU A 187 23.59 -1.42 9.14
C LEU A 187 22.72 -0.79 10.23
N THR A 188 22.20 0.41 9.97
CA THR A 188 21.21 1.04 10.85
C THR A 188 19.81 0.62 10.43
N ILE A 189 19.02 0.07 11.35
CA ILE A 189 17.63 -0.30 11.08
C ILE A 189 16.80 0.98 10.89
N THR A 190 16.16 1.12 9.73
CA THR A 190 15.25 2.25 9.43
C THR A 190 13.78 1.82 9.40
N GLY A 191 13.52 0.55 9.07
CA GLY A 191 12.18 -0.03 9.01
C GLY A 191 11.72 -0.61 10.34
N VAL A 192 10.41 -0.74 10.48
CA VAL A 192 9.79 -1.53 11.55
C VAL A 192 9.89 -3.01 11.20
N GLY A 193 10.33 -3.83 12.15
CA GLY A 193 10.36 -5.28 11.97
C GLY A 193 11.41 -5.97 12.84
N PRO A 194 11.58 -7.29 12.65
CA PRO A 194 12.67 -8.04 13.26
C PRO A 194 14.03 -7.59 12.71
N VAL A 195 15.11 -8.06 13.34
CA VAL A 195 16.46 -7.93 12.79
C VAL A 195 16.48 -8.61 11.41
N PRO A 196 17.00 -7.97 10.35
CA PRO A 196 17.08 -8.57 9.03
C PRO A 196 17.89 -9.87 9.02
N ASP A 197 17.54 -10.79 8.12
CA ASP A 197 18.26 -12.05 7.96
C ASP A 197 19.75 -11.82 7.65
N GLY A 198 20.63 -12.60 8.29
CA GLY A 198 22.07 -12.44 8.17
C GLY A 198 22.64 -11.26 8.98
N TYR A 199 21.85 -10.65 9.87
CA TYR A 199 22.31 -9.62 10.79
C TYR A 199 22.11 -10.01 12.25
N THR A 200 22.90 -9.38 13.12
CA THR A 200 22.83 -9.56 14.57
C THR A 200 22.98 -8.22 15.29
N LEU A 201 22.33 -8.06 16.44
CA LEU A 201 22.53 -6.90 17.33
C LEU A 201 23.87 -6.98 18.09
N LYS A 202 24.58 -8.11 18.02
CA LYS A 202 25.87 -8.31 18.67
C LYS A 202 26.96 -7.64 17.83
N MET A 203 27.76 -6.76 18.44
CA MET A 203 28.90 -6.14 17.78
C MET A 203 30.05 -7.15 17.62
N PRO A 204 30.65 -7.28 16.41
CA PRO A 204 31.82 -8.12 16.19
C PRO A 204 33.09 -7.47 16.75
N GLY A 205 33.97 -8.29 17.30
CA GLY A 205 35.38 -7.94 17.50
C GLY A 205 36.19 -7.97 16.20
N GLN A 206 37.40 -7.40 16.24
CA GLN A 206 38.28 -7.25 15.07
C GLN A 206 38.62 -8.59 14.39
N PHE A 207 38.75 -9.65 15.17
CA PHE A 207 39.12 -10.99 14.69
C PHE A 207 38.00 -12.00 14.92
N ASP A 208 36.77 -11.54 15.19
CA ASP A 208 35.66 -12.45 15.44
C ASP A 208 35.08 -13.00 14.14
N GLU A 209 34.61 -14.24 14.21
CA GLU A 209 33.86 -14.94 13.19
C GLU A 209 32.52 -15.43 13.77
N TRP A 210 31.49 -15.51 12.93
CA TRP A 210 30.17 -15.91 13.36
C TRP A 210 30.03 -17.44 13.36
N ASP A 211 29.67 -18.03 14.50
CA ASP A 211 29.50 -19.49 14.63
C ASP A 211 28.08 -19.99 14.29
N GLY A 212 27.20 -19.09 13.86
CA GLY A 212 25.77 -19.34 13.68
C GLY A 212 24.89 -18.71 14.77
N SER A 213 25.46 -18.38 15.93
CA SER A 213 24.74 -17.88 17.11
C SER A 213 25.42 -16.71 17.83
N ALA A 214 26.76 -16.65 17.80
CA ALA A 214 27.58 -15.67 18.48
C ALA A 214 28.86 -15.38 17.71
N TRP A 215 29.46 -14.23 18.02
CA TRP A 215 30.80 -13.89 17.59
C TRP A 215 31.81 -14.67 18.44
N VAL A 216 32.68 -15.43 17.77
CA VAL A 216 33.74 -16.22 18.37
C VAL A 216 35.07 -15.73 17.83
N LYS A 217 36.01 -15.44 18.73
CA LYS A 217 37.31 -14.91 18.36
C LYS A 217 38.12 -15.93 17.55
N ASN A 218 38.53 -15.57 16.33
CA ASN A 218 39.49 -16.34 15.56
C ASN A 218 40.90 -16.05 16.06
N THR A 219 41.40 -16.94 16.93
CA THR A 219 42.74 -16.84 17.54
C THR A 219 43.85 -17.01 16.52
N GLU A 220 43.65 -17.78 15.45
CA GLU A 220 44.63 -17.96 14.39
C GLU A 220 44.81 -16.68 13.58
N ALA A 221 43.71 -16.02 13.22
CA ALA A 221 43.74 -14.73 12.52
C ALA A 221 44.38 -13.62 13.37
N GLU A 222 44.07 -13.58 14.66
CA GLU A 222 44.71 -12.65 15.61
C GLU A 222 46.22 -12.92 15.69
N GLN A 223 46.63 -14.17 15.87
CA GLN A 223 48.05 -14.52 16.00
C GLN A 223 48.83 -14.23 14.71
N ALA A 224 48.23 -14.50 13.54
CA ALA A 224 48.82 -14.16 12.25
C ALA A 224 49.00 -12.65 12.09
N TYR A 225 48.02 -11.84 12.52
CA TYR A 225 48.13 -10.39 12.52
C TYR A 225 49.24 -9.88 13.45
N LEU A 226 49.32 -10.40 14.68
CA LEU A 226 50.37 -10.03 15.64
C LEU A 226 51.77 -10.42 15.13
N THR A 227 51.90 -11.60 14.53
CA THR A 227 53.16 -12.07 13.93
C THR A 227 53.57 -11.16 12.78
N MET A 228 52.65 -10.78 11.90
CA MET A 228 52.92 -9.85 10.79
C MET A 228 53.38 -8.48 11.28
N GLN A 229 52.77 -7.95 12.35
CA GLN A 229 53.20 -6.70 12.98
C GLN A 229 54.60 -6.84 13.58
N ALA A 230 54.89 -7.95 14.25
CA ALA A 230 56.21 -8.23 14.81
C ALA A 230 57.28 -8.37 13.73
N ASP A 231 57.00 -9.06 12.62
CA ASP A 231 57.90 -9.21 11.48
C ASP A 231 58.21 -7.86 10.81
N SER A 232 57.19 -7.02 10.61
CA SER A 232 57.35 -5.67 10.08
C SER A 232 58.26 -4.82 10.98
N GLN A 233 58.06 -4.90 12.30
CA GLN A 233 58.91 -4.22 13.27
C GLN A 233 60.35 -4.77 13.27
N LYS A 234 60.53 -6.09 13.17
CA LYS A 234 61.85 -6.74 13.06
C LYS A 234 62.60 -6.20 11.84
N ALA A 235 61.95 -6.17 10.68
CA ALA A 235 62.52 -5.66 9.44
C ALA A 235 62.94 -4.19 9.59
N LYS A 236 62.10 -3.35 10.20
CA LYS A 236 62.41 -1.94 10.48
C LYS A 236 63.64 -1.79 11.38
N LEU A 237 63.74 -2.56 12.46
CA LEU A 237 64.88 -2.52 13.37
C LEU A 237 66.17 -3.02 12.72
N LEU A 238 66.11 -4.09 11.90
CA LEU A 238 67.25 -4.61 11.15
C LEU A 238 67.75 -3.63 10.10
N SER A 239 66.84 -2.92 9.41
CA SER A 239 67.21 -1.85 8.46
C SER A 239 67.95 -0.73 9.17
N ALA A 240 67.35 -0.19 10.24
CA ALA A 240 67.95 0.89 11.03
C ALA A 240 69.32 0.49 11.59
N ALA A 241 69.47 -0.72 12.13
CA ALA A 241 70.76 -1.22 12.61
C ALA A 241 71.78 -1.37 11.47
N SER A 242 71.35 -1.84 10.30
CA SER A 242 72.24 -2.00 9.14
C SER A 242 72.72 -0.66 8.58
N GLU A 243 71.89 0.38 8.61
CA GLU A 243 72.27 1.74 8.25
C GLU A 243 73.35 2.30 9.20
N GLN A 244 73.18 2.12 10.51
CA GLN A 244 74.18 2.53 11.51
C GLN A 244 75.50 1.78 11.34
N ILE A 245 75.43 0.46 11.14
CA ILE A 245 76.61 -0.39 10.89
C ILE A 245 77.32 0.07 9.63
N ALA A 246 76.61 0.40 8.55
CA ALA A 246 77.23 0.85 7.30
C ALA A 246 78.02 2.16 7.48
N LEU A 247 77.45 3.14 8.20
CA LEU A 247 78.11 4.41 8.50
C LEU A 247 79.37 4.20 9.36
N LEU A 248 79.26 3.43 10.45
CA LEU A 248 80.37 3.16 11.36
C LEU A 248 81.46 2.30 10.68
N SER A 249 81.07 1.32 9.88
CA SER A 249 81.99 0.49 9.08
C SER A 249 82.77 1.32 8.07
N TYR A 250 82.13 2.32 7.46
CA TYR A 250 82.81 3.28 6.58
C TYR A 250 83.84 4.13 7.34
N ALA A 251 83.49 4.64 8.52
CA ALA A 251 84.43 5.38 9.36
C ALA A 251 85.65 4.52 9.77
N VAL A 252 85.43 3.24 10.09
CA VAL A 252 86.51 2.30 10.44
C VAL A 252 87.39 1.99 9.23
N SER A 253 86.80 1.67 8.08
CA SER A 253 87.54 1.31 6.86
C SER A 253 88.29 2.50 6.23
N SER A 254 87.80 3.72 6.39
CA SER A 254 88.49 4.95 6.00
C SER A 254 89.63 5.36 6.95
N GLY A 255 89.81 4.65 8.07
CA GLY A 255 90.83 4.96 9.07
C GLY A 255 90.54 6.20 9.93
N GLN A 256 89.33 6.75 9.86
CA GLN A 256 88.92 7.98 10.54
C GLN A 256 88.09 7.73 11.82
N ALA A 257 87.73 6.48 12.11
CA ALA A 257 86.92 6.14 13.29
C ALA A 257 87.63 6.41 14.61
N LYS A 258 86.90 7.06 15.53
CA LYS A 258 87.24 7.19 16.95
C LYS A 258 87.07 5.84 17.66
N ASP A 259 87.75 5.66 18.79
CA ASP A 259 87.62 4.41 19.56
C ASP A 259 86.20 4.18 20.07
N ALA A 260 85.46 5.24 20.41
CA ALA A 260 84.03 5.15 20.73
C ALA A 260 83.17 4.63 19.56
N GLU A 261 83.50 5.00 18.31
CA GLU A 261 82.77 4.53 17.12
C GLU A 261 83.08 3.07 16.81
N LYS A 262 84.30 2.60 17.09
CA LYS A 262 84.65 1.16 17.02
C LYS A 262 83.89 0.35 18.05
N THR A 263 83.78 0.83 19.29
CA THR A 263 82.96 0.18 20.32
C THR A 263 81.49 0.17 19.94
N LEU A 264 80.97 1.29 19.44
CA LEU A 264 79.58 1.42 19.01
C LEU A 264 79.26 0.50 17.82
N LEU A 265 80.19 0.33 16.87
CA LEU A 265 80.06 -0.62 15.76
C LEU A 265 79.82 -2.05 16.28
N THR A 266 80.66 -2.51 17.21
CA THR A 266 80.51 -3.85 17.83
C THR A 266 79.16 -4.00 18.54
N MET A 267 78.70 -2.95 19.24
CA MET A 267 77.40 -2.96 19.91
C MET A 267 76.23 -3.02 18.92
N TRP A 268 76.29 -2.29 17.80
CA TRP A 268 75.26 -2.34 16.75
C TRP A 268 75.24 -3.67 16.00
N GLU A 269 76.39 -4.30 15.74
CA GLU A 269 76.46 -5.63 15.14
C GLU A 269 75.83 -6.70 16.05
N GLN A 270 76.13 -6.64 17.35
CA GLN A 270 75.52 -7.50 18.35
C GLN A 270 74.01 -7.24 18.47
N TYR A 271 73.59 -5.97 18.46
CA TYR A 271 72.18 -5.58 18.46
C TYR A 271 71.44 -6.16 17.24
N ARG A 272 71.98 -6.00 16.03
CA ARG A 272 71.38 -6.53 14.80
C ARG A 272 71.22 -8.05 14.87
N LEU A 273 72.23 -8.76 15.37
CA LEU A 273 72.17 -10.21 15.56
C LEU A 273 71.10 -10.60 16.59
N ASN A 274 71.02 -9.87 17.70
CA ASN A 274 70.00 -10.10 18.74
C ASN A 274 68.59 -9.86 18.19
N VAL A 275 68.37 -8.77 17.45
CA VAL A 275 67.08 -8.49 16.78
C VAL A 275 66.74 -9.60 15.78
N ASN A 276 67.70 -10.10 15.00
CA ASN A 276 67.47 -11.16 14.02
C ASN A 276 67.03 -12.49 14.69
N ARG A 277 67.45 -12.73 15.93
CA ARG A 277 67.12 -13.94 16.71
C ARG A 277 65.79 -13.86 17.44
N VAL A 278 65.16 -12.68 17.51
CA VAL A 278 63.83 -12.52 18.12
C VAL A 278 62.83 -13.41 17.38
N ASP A 279 62.12 -14.25 18.14
CA ASP A 279 60.96 -15.03 17.67
C ASP A 279 59.73 -14.12 17.61
N THR A 280 59.25 -13.88 16.40
CA THR A 280 58.09 -13.02 16.12
C THR A 280 56.76 -13.74 16.27
N THR A 281 56.77 -15.06 16.48
CA THR A 281 55.56 -15.87 16.71
C THR A 281 55.18 -15.97 18.19
N ALA A 282 56.01 -15.44 19.09
CA ALA A 282 55.74 -15.43 20.51
C ALA A 282 54.54 -14.53 20.86
N ALA A 283 53.75 -14.94 21.86
CA ALA A 283 52.58 -14.18 22.32
C ALA A 283 52.95 -12.77 22.86
N SER A 284 54.19 -12.59 23.32
CA SER A 284 54.74 -11.29 23.71
C SER A 284 56.18 -11.20 23.22
N VAL A 285 56.40 -10.32 22.25
CA VAL A 285 57.72 -10.11 21.62
C VAL A 285 58.47 -9.01 22.37
N VAL A 286 59.61 -9.36 22.95
CA VAL A 286 60.51 -8.41 23.62
C VAL A 286 61.64 -8.02 22.66
N TRP A 287 61.75 -6.72 22.38
CA TRP A 287 62.78 -6.19 21.50
C TRP A 287 64.05 -5.86 22.30
N PRO A 288 65.25 -6.15 21.77
CA PRO A 288 66.50 -5.69 22.37
C PRO A 288 66.56 -4.16 22.44
N ASP A 289 67.26 -3.63 23.45
CA ASP A 289 67.55 -2.20 23.55
C ASP A 289 68.60 -1.77 22.53
N LYS A 290 68.42 -0.58 21.97
CA LYS A 290 69.38 0.02 21.05
C LYS A 290 70.65 0.45 21.80
N PRO A 291 71.85 0.31 21.20
CA PRO A 291 73.11 0.82 21.74
C PRO A 291 73.14 2.33 21.96
#